data_AF-A0A429B5C5-F1
#
_entry.id   AF-A0A429B5C5-F1
#
_cell.length_a   1.000
_cell.length_b   1.000
_cell.length_c   1.000
_cell.angle_alpha   90.00
_cell.angle_beta   90.00
_cell.angle_gamma   90.00
#
_symmetry.space_group_name_H-M   'P 1'
#
loop_
_entity.id
_entity.type
_entity.pdbx_description
1 polymer ?
#
loop_
_entity_poly.entity_id
_entity_poly.type
_entity_poly.pdbx_seq_one_letter_code
_entity_poly.pdbx_strand_id
1 'polypeptide(L)'
;MADKLERYRKKRDPSRTPEPVPETPAEDRGGAAFVIQEHHARSLHWDLRLERDGVLASWAVPKGLPADPGTNHLAVHTEDHPMEYLTFHGEIPKGEYGGGTMTVWDTGTYEIETWSDREVKFVLHGRRASGRFVLFRTRGENWMIHRMDAPVRAPFPDVRPMLPAERARPPKDAAAYAFEFAWGGRRLLVAIDGGRTTAAREHPWLRPLAESFGSRTAVLDGEVVTLGGAEILVCYDLLYDEGRSLVDEPFTGRRAALEALELAGARWQTAPSWPGEAGPVRRAAREQGLSGVVAKRLDSRYEPGTSRSWLFIPS
;
A
#
# COMPACT_ATOMS: atom_id res chain seq x y z
N MET A 1 21.18 23.42 28.12
CA MET A 1 20.77 22.87 26.81
C MET A 1 19.42 23.46 26.47
N ALA A 2 19.16 23.81 25.21
CA ALA A 2 17.83 24.23 24.78
C ALA A 2 16.85 23.05 24.92
N ASP A 3 15.63 23.33 25.37
CA ASP A 3 14.61 22.30 25.50
C ASP A 3 14.07 21.90 24.13
N LYS A 4 14.43 20.69 23.69
CA LYS A 4 14.05 20.14 22.39
C LYS A 4 12.54 19.89 22.24
N LEU A 5 11.82 19.67 23.35
CA LEU A 5 10.38 19.41 23.34
C LEU A 5 9.53 20.68 23.47
N GLU A 6 10.12 21.87 23.59
CA GLU A 6 9.36 23.13 23.76
C GLU A 6 8.33 23.34 22.64
N ARG A 7 8.74 23.13 21.37
CA ARG A 7 7.83 23.28 20.21
C ARG A 7 6.73 22.22 20.19
N TYR A 8 7.05 21.00 20.63
CA TYR A 8 6.08 19.90 20.75
C TYR A 8 5.02 20.23 21.80
N ARG A 9 5.43 20.60 23.01
CA ARG A 9 4.53 20.92 24.12
C ARG A 9 3.63 22.12 23.79
N LYS A 10 4.14 23.15 23.11
CA LYS A 10 3.33 24.30 22.66
C LYS A 10 2.19 23.94 21.70
N LYS A 11 2.27 22.79 21.03
CA LYS A 11 1.26 22.32 20.08
C LYS A 11 0.24 21.37 20.69
N ARG A 12 0.41 20.95 21.95
CA ARG A 12 -0.43 19.94 22.60
C ARG A 12 -1.09 20.48 23.85
N ASP A 13 -2.32 20.07 24.07
CA ASP A 13 -3.03 20.24 25.32
C ASP A 13 -3.22 18.86 25.96
N PRO A 14 -2.49 18.51 27.04
CA PRO A 14 -2.54 17.19 27.65
C PRO A 14 -3.93 16.84 28.23
N SER A 15 -4.83 17.82 28.39
CA SER A 15 -6.21 17.55 28.78
C SER A 15 -7.12 17.12 27.62
N ARG A 16 -6.64 17.28 26.36
CA ARG A 16 -7.42 17.09 25.14
C ARG A 16 -6.85 16.03 24.20
N THR A 17 -5.63 15.54 24.46
CA THR A 17 -4.99 14.49 23.65
C THR A 17 -4.48 13.34 24.53
N PRO A 18 -4.57 12.08 24.05
CA PRO A 18 -3.91 10.95 24.71
C PRO A 18 -2.40 10.90 24.44
N GLU A 19 -1.86 11.79 23.61
CA GLU A 19 -0.44 11.84 23.30
C GLU A 19 0.40 12.10 24.57
N PRO A 20 1.60 11.49 24.70
CA PRO A 20 2.47 11.73 25.84
C PRO A 20 3.02 13.16 25.82
N VAL A 21 2.93 13.87 26.95
CA VAL A 21 3.42 15.25 27.09
C VAL A 21 4.30 15.37 28.35
N PRO A 22 5.52 14.81 28.34
CA PRO A 22 6.41 14.90 29.49
C PRO A 22 6.86 16.35 29.71
N GLU A 23 7.13 16.73 30.96
CA GLU A 23 7.58 18.08 31.30
C GLU A 23 8.99 18.38 30.79
N THR A 24 9.83 17.34 30.70
CA THR A 24 11.22 17.43 30.25
C THR A 24 11.55 16.30 29.27
N PRO A 25 12.53 16.48 28.38
CA PRO A 25 13.09 15.37 27.59
C PRO A 25 13.58 14.22 28.48
N ALA A 26 13.64 13.01 27.91
CA ALA A 26 14.24 11.89 28.60
C ALA A 26 15.76 12.09 28.75
N GLU A 27 16.37 11.40 29.71
CA GLU A 27 17.83 11.34 29.77
C GLU A 27 18.38 10.65 28.52
N ASP A 28 19.38 11.25 27.88
CA ASP A 28 20.08 10.61 26.78
C ASP A 28 20.91 9.43 27.30
N ARG A 29 20.48 8.22 26.95
CA ARG A 29 21.16 6.97 27.31
C ARG A 29 22.05 6.45 26.18
N GLY A 30 22.28 7.25 25.14
CA GLY A 30 22.99 6.81 23.93
C GLY A 30 22.22 5.74 23.16
N GLY A 31 20.90 5.69 23.33
CA GLY A 31 20.05 4.77 22.60
C GLY A 31 19.99 5.14 21.11
N ALA A 32 19.75 4.12 20.30
CA ALA A 32 19.65 4.24 18.85
C ALA A 32 18.38 3.56 18.37
N ALA A 33 17.27 3.76 19.07
CA ALA A 33 15.98 3.23 18.65
C ALA A 33 15.39 4.05 17.50
N PHE A 34 14.59 3.39 16.67
CA PHE A 34 13.70 4.08 15.75
C PHE A 34 12.27 3.57 15.89
N VAL A 35 11.33 4.40 15.48
CA VAL A 35 9.95 3.98 15.25
C VAL A 35 9.47 4.56 13.92
N ILE A 36 8.70 3.77 13.20
CA ILE A 36 7.92 4.22 12.06
C ILE A 36 6.46 4.05 12.43
N GLN A 37 5.71 5.14 12.46
CA GLN A 37 4.29 5.11 12.77
C GLN A 37 3.47 5.36 11.50
N GLU A 38 2.43 4.56 11.29
CA GLU A 38 1.41 4.84 10.30
C GLU A 38 0.38 5.80 10.89
N HIS A 39 0.10 6.89 10.19
CA HIS A 39 -0.71 7.99 10.70
C HIS A 39 -1.83 8.36 9.72
N HIS A 40 -3.05 7.99 10.09
CA HIS A 40 -4.30 8.28 9.40
C HIS A 40 -4.86 9.64 9.87
N ALA A 41 -4.14 10.71 9.54
CA ALA A 41 -4.57 12.08 9.79
C ALA A 41 -5.52 12.58 8.69
N ARG A 42 -5.46 13.87 8.33
CA ARG A 42 -6.11 14.41 7.11
C ARG A 42 -5.72 13.65 5.83
N SER A 43 -4.56 13.01 5.84
CA SER A 43 -4.06 12.11 4.79
C SER A 43 -3.15 11.07 5.41
N LEU A 44 -3.16 9.86 4.88
CA LEU A 44 -2.23 8.80 5.25
C LEU A 44 -0.76 9.21 5.00
N HIS A 45 0.08 9.03 6.01
CA HIS A 45 1.53 9.19 5.94
C HIS A 45 2.21 8.32 7.00
N TRP A 46 3.54 8.23 6.91
CA TRP A 46 4.37 7.53 7.88
C TRP A 46 5.31 8.50 8.59
N ASP A 47 5.30 8.49 9.91
CA ASP A 47 6.24 9.28 10.71
C ASP A 47 7.49 8.43 10.99
N LEU A 48 8.62 8.77 10.36
CA LEU A 48 9.93 8.21 10.70
C LEU A 48 10.51 9.01 11.86
N ARG A 49 10.91 8.29 12.90
CA ARG A 49 11.43 8.88 14.13
C ARG A 49 12.70 8.17 14.58
N LEU A 50 13.75 8.94 14.82
CA LEU A 50 15.06 8.46 15.24
C LEU A 50 15.39 9.01 16.63
N GLU A 51 15.69 8.13 17.59
CA GLU A 51 16.14 8.52 18.93
C GLU A 51 17.45 9.30 18.87
N ARG A 52 17.47 10.51 19.44
CA ARG A 52 18.66 11.35 19.50
C ARG A 52 18.59 12.34 20.66
N ASP A 53 19.58 12.30 21.54
CA ASP A 53 19.73 13.22 22.67
C ASP A 53 18.44 13.31 23.54
N GLY A 54 17.86 12.15 23.87
CA GLY A 54 16.68 12.05 24.76
C GLY A 54 15.32 12.41 24.14
N VAL A 55 15.26 12.62 22.82
CA VAL A 55 14.03 12.85 22.04
C VAL A 55 14.04 12.04 20.74
N LEU A 56 12.93 12.10 20.01
CA LEU A 56 12.77 11.52 18.68
C LEU A 56 12.81 12.61 17.61
N ALA A 57 13.92 12.72 16.89
CA ALA A 57 13.99 13.54 15.68
C ALA A 57 13.07 12.95 14.61
N SER A 58 12.23 13.78 13.99
CA SER A 58 11.00 13.29 13.35
C SER A 58 10.74 13.86 11.96
N TRP A 59 10.33 12.99 11.04
CA TRP A 59 9.94 13.34 9.68
C TRP A 59 8.65 12.63 9.28
N ALA A 60 7.67 13.41 8.83
CA ALA A 60 6.51 12.87 8.13
C ALA A 60 6.91 12.53 6.69
N VAL A 61 6.81 11.25 6.32
CA VAL A 61 7.15 10.70 5.00
C VAL A 61 5.86 10.24 4.34
N PRO A 62 5.21 11.07 3.49
CA PRO A 62 3.88 10.76 2.97
C PRO A 62 3.83 9.39 2.31
N LYS A 63 4.81 9.05 1.45
CA LYS A 63 4.89 7.79 0.70
C LYS A 63 5.60 6.65 1.43
N GLY A 64 5.90 6.80 2.72
CA GLY A 64 6.72 5.84 3.46
C GLY A 64 8.17 5.82 2.96
N LEU A 65 8.98 4.90 3.47
CA LEU A 65 10.37 4.78 3.05
C LEU A 65 10.47 4.33 1.58
N PRO A 66 11.39 4.91 0.78
CA PRO A 66 11.64 4.44 -0.57
C PRO A 66 12.19 3.01 -0.53
N ALA A 67 11.63 2.11 -1.34
CA ALA A 67 12.04 0.71 -1.40
C ALA A 67 13.16 0.45 -2.42
N ASP A 68 13.49 1.44 -3.25
CA ASP A 68 14.55 1.39 -4.26
C ASP A 68 15.27 2.75 -4.39
N PRO A 69 16.54 2.77 -4.86
CA PRO A 69 17.31 3.99 -5.03
C PRO A 69 16.89 4.82 -6.26
N GLY A 70 15.99 4.32 -7.11
CA GLY A 70 15.54 5.02 -8.31
C GLY A 70 14.61 6.20 -8.02
N THR A 71 14.01 6.24 -6.82
CA THR A 71 13.01 7.24 -6.45
C THR A 71 13.29 7.86 -5.08
N ASN A 72 13.15 9.18 -4.99
CA ASN A 72 13.21 9.91 -3.72
C ASN A 72 11.80 10.20 -3.22
N HIS A 73 11.58 10.07 -1.91
CA HIS A 73 10.32 10.43 -1.27
C HIS A 73 10.45 11.75 -0.51
N LEU A 74 9.38 12.55 -0.48
CA LEU A 74 9.30 13.75 0.37
C LEU A 74 9.37 13.33 1.83
N ALA A 75 10.16 14.05 2.62
CA ALA A 75 10.21 13.94 4.07
C ALA A 75 10.01 15.35 4.65
N VAL A 76 8.98 15.54 5.47
CA VAL A 76 8.69 16.84 6.08
C VAL A 76 9.20 16.79 7.51
N HIS A 77 10.23 17.57 7.82
CA HIS A 77 10.77 17.65 9.17
C HIS A 77 9.74 18.28 10.11
N THR A 78 9.36 17.57 11.18
CA THR A 78 8.42 18.02 12.20
C THR A 78 9.17 18.38 13.48
N GLU A 79 8.46 18.82 14.53
CA GLU A 79 9.06 18.97 15.85
C GLU A 79 9.62 17.64 16.38
N ASP A 80 10.60 17.69 17.28
CA ASP A 80 11.04 16.51 18.00
C ASP A 80 9.90 15.98 18.88
N HIS A 81 9.80 14.66 19.01
CA HIS A 81 8.75 14.00 19.79
C HIS A 81 9.34 13.33 21.04
N PRO A 82 8.55 13.14 22.10
CA PRO A 82 9.03 12.48 23.31
C PRO A 82 9.25 10.98 23.08
N MET A 83 10.13 10.37 23.88
CA MET A 83 10.58 8.97 23.70
C MET A 83 9.44 7.95 23.80
N GLU A 84 8.38 8.28 24.51
CA GLU A 84 7.17 7.49 24.68
C GLU A 84 6.45 7.21 23.35
N TYR A 85 6.74 7.97 22.29
CA TYR A 85 6.24 7.67 20.94
C TYR A 85 6.81 6.39 20.34
N LEU A 86 7.94 5.88 20.84
CA LEU A 86 8.47 4.58 20.40
C LEU A 86 7.45 3.45 20.52
N THR A 87 6.53 3.55 21.49
CA THR A 87 5.52 2.53 21.76
C THR A 87 4.09 3.09 21.72
N PHE A 88 3.90 4.35 21.32
CA PHE A 88 2.58 4.97 21.33
C PHE A 88 1.71 4.50 20.17
N HIS A 89 0.49 4.09 20.52
CA HIS A 89 -0.62 3.88 19.61
C HIS A 89 -1.83 4.63 20.17
N GLY A 90 -2.64 5.23 19.32
CA GLY A 90 -3.84 5.92 19.79
C GLY A 90 -4.61 6.67 18.71
N GLU A 91 -5.81 7.12 19.08
CA GLU A 91 -6.62 8.03 18.29
C GLU A 91 -6.47 9.45 18.86
N ILE A 92 -5.85 10.34 18.09
CA ILE A 92 -5.70 11.75 18.43
C ILE A 92 -7.00 12.46 18.04
N PRO A 93 -7.71 13.12 18.97
CA PRO A 93 -9.03 13.67 18.69
C PRO A 93 -9.06 14.66 17.52
N LYS A 94 -10.16 14.64 16.77
CA LYS A 94 -10.38 15.57 15.66
C LYS A 94 -10.31 17.02 16.14
N GLY A 95 -9.51 17.84 15.47
CA GLY A 95 -9.31 19.26 15.80
C GLY A 95 -8.02 19.51 16.60
N GLU A 96 -7.44 18.47 17.19
CA GLU A 96 -6.10 18.54 17.76
C GLU A 96 -5.04 18.53 16.67
N TYR A 97 -3.85 19.05 16.99
CA TYR A 97 -2.71 18.99 16.09
C TYR A 97 -2.30 17.53 15.88
N GLY A 98 -2.30 17.07 14.63
CA GLY A 98 -2.05 15.66 14.32
C GLY A 98 -3.27 14.76 14.56
N GLY A 99 -4.49 15.30 14.64
CA GLY A 99 -5.71 14.49 14.78
C GLY A 99 -5.81 13.38 13.73
N GLY A 100 -6.07 12.16 14.19
CA GLY A 100 -6.03 10.93 13.38
C GLY A 100 -5.66 9.69 14.20
N THR A 101 -5.74 8.53 13.57
CA THR A 101 -5.30 7.27 14.18
C THR A 101 -3.82 7.06 13.92
N MET A 102 -3.05 6.73 14.95
CA MET A 102 -1.62 6.44 14.86
C MET A 102 -1.31 5.05 15.40
N THR A 103 -0.53 4.29 14.63
CA THR A 103 -0.10 2.94 14.99
C THR A 103 1.38 2.76 14.70
N VAL A 104 2.12 2.06 15.57
CA VAL A 104 3.49 1.63 15.25
C VAL A 104 3.44 0.61 14.11
N TRP A 105 4.05 0.97 13.00
CA TRP A 105 4.18 0.13 11.82
C TRP A 105 5.43 -0.74 11.87
N ASP A 106 6.56 -0.19 12.33
CA ASP A 106 7.79 -0.93 12.62
C ASP A 106 8.63 -0.20 13.67
N THR A 107 9.50 -0.95 14.35
CA THR A 107 10.46 -0.42 15.32
C THR A 107 11.68 -1.32 15.35
N GLY A 108 12.81 -0.76 15.76
CA GLY A 108 14.07 -1.47 15.88
C GLY A 108 15.19 -0.52 16.28
N THR A 109 16.41 -0.87 15.90
CA THR A 109 17.58 -0.01 16.11
C THR A 109 18.05 0.60 14.80
N TYR A 110 18.85 1.65 14.89
CA TYR A 110 19.49 2.26 13.74
C TYR A 110 20.95 2.59 14.04
N GLU A 111 21.77 2.67 13.00
CA GLU A 111 23.15 3.14 13.07
C GLU A 111 23.27 4.50 12.40
N ILE A 112 23.97 5.44 13.02
CA ILE A 112 24.23 6.76 12.44
C ILE A 112 25.56 6.71 11.68
N GLU A 113 25.53 7.09 10.41
CA GLU A 113 26.75 7.32 9.62
C GLU A 113 27.11 8.81 9.55
N THR A 114 26.11 9.69 9.49
CA THR A 114 26.29 11.14 9.43
C THR A 114 25.07 11.84 9.99
N TRP A 115 25.27 12.90 10.77
CA TRP A 115 24.19 13.75 11.25
C TRP A 115 24.60 15.23 11.16
N SER A 116 23.89 16.00 10.36
CA SER A 116 24.12 17.44 10.19
C SER A 116 22.80 18.15 9.86
N ASP A 117 22.83 19.48 9.85
CA ASP A 117 21.67 20.29 9.47
C ASP A 117 21.27 20.17 7.99
N ARG A 118 22.08 19.48 7.17
CA ARG A 118 21.85 19.30 5.72
C ARG A 118 21.52 17.87 5.34
N GLU A 119 22.09 16.90 6.03
CA GLU A 119 21.87 15.48 5.78
C GLU A 119 21.98 14.64 7.05
N VAL A 120 21.18 13.57 7.09
CA VAL A 120 21.23 12.50 8.09
C VAL A 120 21.32 11.17 7.35
N LYS A 121 22.44 10.46 7.49
CA LYS A 121 22.69 9.14 6.89
C LYS A 121 22.66 8.09 7.99
N PHE A 122 21.89 7.05 7.76
CA PHE A 122 21.64 6.02 8.77
C PHE A 122 21.29 4.67 8.14
N VAL A 123 21.47 3.61 8.93
CA VAL A 123 21.06 2.25 8.58
C VAL A 123 19.97 1.82 9.55
N LEU A 124 18.83 1.36 9.05
CA LEU A 124 17.75 0.81 9.86
C LEU A 124 17.88 -0.71 10.01
N HIS A 125 17.63 -1.18 11.22
CA HIS A 125 17.57 -2.59 11.60
C HIS A 125 16.21 -2.90 12.25
N GLY A 126 15.16 -2.89 11.44
CA GLY A 126 13.80 -3.27 11.84
C GLY A 126 13.37 -4.62 11.28
N ARG A 127 12.13 -5.00 11.59
CA ARG A 127 11.50 -6.22 11.04
C ARG A 127 10.97 -5.99 9.63
N ARG A 128 10.46 -4.79 9.34
CA ARG A 128 9.86 -4.42 8.05
C ARG A 128 10.69 -3.38 7.31
N ALA A 129 11.23 -2.40 8.01
CA ALA A 129 12.16 -1.41 7.50
C ALA A 129 13.60 -1.82 7.82
N SER A 130 14.36 -2.08 6.77
CA SER A 130 15.80 -2.29 6.87
C SER A 130 16.53 -1.69 5.67
N GLY A 131 17.80 -1.35 5.90
CA GLY A 131 18.71 -0.86 4.87
C GLY A 131 19.22 0.55 5.14
N ARG A 132 19.99 1.06 4.17
CA ARG A 132 20.72 2.32 4.28
C ARG A 132 19.95 3.47 3.64
N PHE A 133 19.78 4.56 4.38
CA PHE A 133 19.00 5.72 3.95
C PHE A 133 19.76 7.03 4.18
N VAL A 134 19.41 8.03 3.38
CA VAL A 134 19.80 9.42 3.61
C VAL A 134 18.57 10.32 3.57
N LEU A 135 18.39 11.10 4.63
CA LEU A 135 17.56 12.29 4.65
C LEU A 135 18.44 13.47 4.23
N PHE A 136 18.01 14.28 3.27
CA PHE A 136 18.77 15.46 2.84
C PHE A 136 17.85 16.63 2.50
N ARG A 137 18.32 17.85 2.79
CA ARG A 137 17.60 19.07 2.45
C ARG A 137 17.65 19.37 0.96
N THR A 138 16.51 19.79 0.43
CA THR A 138 16.42 20.41 -0.89
C THR A 138 16.34 21.93 -0.75
N ARG A 139 16.06 22.68 -1.84
CA ARG A 139 15.90 24.13 -1.75
C ARG A 139 14.74 24.47 -0.80
N GLY A 140 15.01 25.25 0.25
CA GLY A 140 14.05 25.66 1.27
C GLY A 140 14.07 24.80 2.53
N GLU A 141 12.90 24.57 3.12
CA GLU A 141 12.71 23.80 4.36
C GLU A 141 12.35 22.32 4.11
N ASN A 142 12.22 21.90 2.84
CA ASN A 142 11.81 20.55 2.49
C ASN A 142 12.99 19.56 2.56
N TRP A 143 12.74 18.41 3.18
CA TRP A 143 13.66 17.28 3.16
C TRP A 143 13.16 16.22 2.16
N MET A 144 14.09 15.41 1.69
CA MET A 144 13.82 14.20 0.92
C MET A 144 14.50 13.04 1.62
N ILE A 145 13.95 11.85 1.46
CA ILE A 145 14.58 10.59 1.85
C ILE A 145 14.90 9.77 0.61
N HIS A 146 16.07 9.15 0.61
CA HIS A 146 16.58 8.30 -0.45
C HIS A 146 17.14 7.00 0.15
N ARG A 147 16.82 5.87 -0.48
CA ARG A 147 17.44 4.57 -0.17
C ARG A 147 18.76 4.48 -0.91
N MET A 148 19.85 4.17 -0.21
CA MET A 148 21.20 4.18 -0.77
C MET A 148 21.69 2.80 -1.23
N ASP A 149 21.10 1.73 -0.71
CA ASP A 149 21.45 0.34 -1.04
C ASP A 149 20.53 -0.22 -2.15
N ALA A 150 20.73 -1.50 -2.47
CA ALA A 150 19.98 -2.16 -3.53
C ALA A 150 18.46 -2.16 -3.25
N PRO A 151 17.63 -2.19 -4.31
CA PRO A 151 16.19 -2.36 -4.16
C PRO A 151 15.85 -3.58 -3.31
N VAL A 152 14.93 -3.42 -2.35
CA VAL A 152 14.35 -4.54 -1.59
C VAL A 152 13.05 -5.05 -2.22
N ARG A 153 12.65 -4.46 -3.36
CA ARG A 153 11.49 -4.85 -4.14
C ARG A 153 11.85 -4.97 -5.62
N ALA A 154 11.27 -5.93 -6.32
CA ALA A 154 11.23 -5.90 -7.79
C ALA A 154 10.49 -4.63 -8.24
N PRO A 155 10.81 -4.04 -9.39
CA PRO A 155 10.01 -2.93 -9.92
C PRO A 155 8.58 -3.39 -10.18
N PHE A 156 7.62 -2.45 -10.17
CA PHE A 156 6.30 -2.76 -10.71
C PHE A 156 6.41 -3.24 -12.15
N PRO A 157 5.67 -4.29 -12.52
CA PRO A 157 5.73 -4.82 -13.87
C PRO A 157 5.13 -3.79 -14.83
N ASP A 158 5.80 -3.56 -15.97
CA ASP A 158 5.25 -2.78 -17.08
C ASP A 158 4.26 -3.65 -17.86
N VAL A 159 3.03 -3.74 -17.37
CA VAL A 159 2.00 -4.63 -17.91
C VAL A 159 0.83 -3.84 -18.50
N ARG A 160 0.36 -4.32 -19.65
CA ARG A 160 -0.94 -3.96 -20.22
C ARG A 160 -1.97 -5.04 -19.89
N PRO A 161 -3.27 -4.72 -19.87
CA PRO A 161 -4.30 -5.71 -19.59
C PRO A 161 -4.22 -6.95 -20.48
N MET A 162 -4.33 -8.12 -19.88
CA MET A 162 -4.61 -9.39 -20.54
C MET A 162 -6.09 -9.46 -20.90
N LEU A 163 -6.39 -9.70 -22.17
CA LEU A 163 -7.72 -9.72 -22.74
C LEU A 163 -8.12 -11.16 -23.13
N PRO A 164 -9.37 -11.57 -22.87
CA PRO A 164 -9.84 -12.88 -23.28
C PRO A 164 -10.03 -12.97 -24.80
N ALA A 165 -9.76 -14.12 -25.39
CA ALA A 165 -10.17 -14.45 -26.76
C ALA A 165 -11.61 -14.98 -26.77
N GLU A 166 -12.43 -14.51 -27.71
CA GLU A 166 -13.82 -14.97 -27.83
C GLU A 166 -13.92 -16.43 -28.30
N ARG A 167 -14.86 -17.18 -27.70
CA ARG A 167 -15.19 -18.56 -28.04
C ARG A 167 -16.69 -18.80 -27.94
N ALA A 168 -17.24 -19.52 -28.91
CA ALA A 168 -18.67 -19.87 -28.93
C ALA A 168 -19.06 -20.94 -27.89
N ARG A 169 -18.11 -21.74 -27.40
CA ARG A 169 -18.36 -22.85 -26.45
C ARG A 169 -17.28 -22.92 -25.38
N PRO A 170 -17.61 -23.39 -24.17
CA PRO A 170 -16.61 -23.67 -23.13
C PRO A 170 -15.53 -24.67 -23.59
N PRO A 171 -14.32 -24.63 -22.99
CA PRO A 171 -13.30 -25.64 -23.24
C PRO A 171 -13.82 -27.04 -22.87
N LYS A 172 -13.39 -28.06 -23.62
CA LYS A 172 -13.79 -29.46 -23.36
C LYS A 172 -13.30 -29.94 -22.00
N ASP A 173 -12.10 -29.54 -21.62
CA ASP A 173 -11.51 -29.79 -20.32
C ASP A 173 -11.81 -28.61 -19.40
N ALA A 174 -13.03 -28.57 -18.85
CA ALA A 174 -13.43 -27.50 -17.94
C ALA A 174 -12.63 -27.51 -16.64
N ALA A 175 -12.14 -28.67 -16.19
CA ALA A 175 -11.37 -28.81 -14.94
C ALA A 175 -10.03 -28.07 -14.97
N ALA A 176 -9.46 -27.85 -16.16
CA ALA A 176 -8.25 -27.05 -16.34
C ALA A 176 -8.48 -25.52 -16.26
N TYR A 177 -9.72 -25.06 -16.02
CA TYR A 177 -10.09 -23.65 -16.03
C TYR A 177 -10.85 -23.27 -14.76
N ALA A 178 -10.68 -22.02 -14.33
CA ALA A 178 -11.64 -21.33 -13.48
C ALA A 178 -12.58 -20.48 -14.34
N PHE A 179 -13.84 -20.39 -13.94
CA PHE A 179 -14.85 -19.57 -14.60
C PHE A 179 -15.21 -18.40 -13.72
N GLU A 180 -15.27 -17.22 -14.32
CA GLU A 180 -15.64 -15.96 -13.67
C GLU A 180 -16.71 -15.26 -14.50
N PHE A 181 -17.51 -14.39 -13.88
CA PHE A 181 -18.46 -13.60 -14.64
C PHE A 181 -17.76 -12.56 -15.53
N ALA A 182 -18.27 -12.39 -16.75
CA ALA A 182 -17.89 -11.26 -17.59
C ALA A 182 -18.77 -10.05 -17.22
N TRP A 183 -18.26 -9.21 -16.33
CA TRP A 183 -19.01 -8.09 -15.76
C TRP A 183 -19.28 -6.97 -16.77
N GLY A 184 -18.51 -6.88 -17.86
CA GLY A 184 -18.74 -5.91 -18.93
C GLY A 184 -18.40 -4.47 -18.53
N GLY A 185 -17.51 -4.30 -17.55
CA GLY A 185 -17.07 -3.00 -17.08
C GLY A 185 -15.89 -2.44 -17.87
N ARG A 186 -15.35 -1.30 -17.40
CA ARG A 186 -14.12 -0.72 -17.94
C ARG A 186 -12.91 -1.31 -17.22
N ARG A 187 -12.02 -1.94 -17.97
CA ARG A 187 -10.76 -2.49 -17.46
C ARG A 187 -9.92 -1.44 -16.73
N LEU A 188 -9.35 -1.79 -15.57
CA LEU A 188 -8.48 -0.93 -14.78
C LEU A 188 -7.38 -1.74 -14.10
N LEU A 189 -6.13 -1.33 -14.33
CA LEU A 189 -4.98 -1.76 -13.52
C LEU A 189 -4.75 -0.74 -12.41
N VAL A 190 -4.67 -1.20 -11.17
CA VAL A 190 -4.52 -0.35 -9.98
C VAL A 190 -3.20 -0.68 -9.30
N ALA A 191 -2.17 0.09 -9.64
CA ALA A 191 -0.90 0.08 -8.91
C ALA A 191 -1.06 0.85 -7.59
N ILE A 192 -0.69 0.23 -6.48
CA ILE A 192 -0.75 0.76 -5.12
C ILE A 192 0.66 0.80 -4.54
N ASP A 193 1.13 1.99 -4.16
CA ASP A 193 2.44 2.22 -3.57
C ASP A 193 2.33 3.22 -2.40
N GLY A 194 2.68 2.77 -1.19
CA GLY A 194 2.63 3.61 0.01
C GLY A 194 1.25 4.23 0.23
N GLY A 195 0.20 3.41 0.18
CA GLY A 195 -1.17 3.83 0.45
C GLY A 195 -1.80 4.67 -0.65
N ARG A 196 -1.17 4.73 -1.84
CA ARG A 196 -1.59 5.62 -2.93
C ARG A 196 -1.68 4.88 -4.25
N THR A 197 -2.60 5.35 -5.09
CA THR A 197 -2.71 4.91 -6.47
C THR A 197 -2.91 6.11 -7.40
N THR A 198 -2.30 6.06 -8.58
CA THR A 198 -2.53 7.05 -9.63
C THR A 198 -3.94 6.96 -10.22
N ALA A 199 -4.59 5.79 -10.13
CA ALA A 199 -5.97 5.58 -10.56
C ALA A 199 -6.95 6.53 -9.84
N ALA A 200 -6.61 6.99 -8.63
CA ALA A 200 -7.41 7.93 -7.85
C ALA A 200 -7.49 9.35 -8.45
N ARG A 201 -6.72 9.65 -9.50
CA ARG A 201 -6.87 10.89 -10.27
C ARG A 201 -8.15 10.91 -11.09
N GLU A 202 -8.47 9.77 -11.70
CA GLU A 202 -9.69 9.58 -12.50
C GLU A 202 -10.84 9.02 -11.65
N HIS A 203 -10.52 8.21 -10.63
CA HIS A 203 -11.47 7.53 -9.75
C HIS A 203 -11.22 7.89 -8.28
N PRO A 204 -11.52 9.11 -7.82
CA PRO A 204 -11.17 9.56 -6.46
C PRO A 204 -11.68 8.67 -5.33
N TRP A 205 -12.74 7.90 -5.57
CA TRP A 205 -13.30 6.94 -4.63
C TRP A 205 -12.41 5.70 -4.39
N LEU A 206 -11.31 5.53 -5.15
CA LEU A 206 -10.29 4.50 -4.92
C LEU A 206 -9.24 4.89 -3.86
N ARG A 207 -9.25 6.12 -3.33
CA ARG A 207 -8.30 6.52 -2.27
C ARG A 207 -8.39 5.61 -1.03
N PRO A 208 -9.58 5.31 -0.49
CA PRO A 208 -9.68 4.44 0.68
C PRO A 208 -9.20 3.00 0.40
N LEU A 209 -9.36 2.50 -0.84
CA LEU A 209 -8.77 1.22 -1.24
C LEU A 209 -7.25 1.27 -1.17
N ALA A 210 -6.62 2.31 -1.71
CA ALA A 210 -5.16 2.41 -1.65
C ALA A 210 -4.69 2.58 -0.20
N GLU A 211 -5.36 3.40 0.60
CA GLU A 211 -5.05 3.63 2.01
C GLU A 211 -5.17 2.35 2.84
N SER A 212 -6.11 1.46 2.53
CA SER A 212 -6.27 0.18 3.25
C SER A 212 -5.09 -0.78 3.05
N PHE A 213 -4.21 -0.55 2.08
CA PHE A 213 -2.98 -1.34 1.91
C PHE A 213 -1.83 -0.84 2.79
N GLY A 214 -1.96 0.34 3.43
CA GLY A 214 -0.85 0.93 4.17
C GLY A 214 0.40 1.04 3.29
N SER A 215 1.53 0.53 3.76
CA SER A 215 2.79 0.51 2.98
C SER A 215 2.93 -0.68 2.03
N ARG A 216 1.97 -1.62 2.04
CA ARG A 216 1.96 -2.76 1.13
C ARG A 216 1.91 -2.26 -0.31
N THR A 217 2.65 -2.94 -1.17
CA THR A 217 2.76 -2.61 -2.58
C THR A 217 2.07 -3.68 -3.41
N ALA A 218 1.24 -3.28 -4.36
CA ALA A 218 0.42 -4.20 -5.13
C ALA A 218 0.09 -3.67 -6.52
N VAL A 219 -0.17 -4.56 -7.47
CA VAL A 219 -0.81 -4.23 -8.75
C VAL A 219 -2.03 -5.10 -8.93
N LEU A 220 -3.21 -4.52 -8.73
CA LEU A 220 -4.49 -5.19 -8.93
C LEU A 220 -4.94 -5.07 -10.38
N ASP A 221 -5.62 -6.10 -10.85
CA ASP A 221 -6.28 -6.10 -12.14
C ASP A 221 -7.77 -6.40 -11.98
N GLY A 222 -8.62 -5.54 -12.54
CA GLY A 222 -10.05 -5.61 -12.37
C GLY A 222 -10.82 -4.77 -13.38
N GLU A 223 -12.14 -4.70 -13.19
CA GLU A 223 -13.03 -3.84 -13.97
C GLU A 223 -13.81 -2.90 -13.06
N VAL A 224 -13.95 -1.65 -13.49
CA VAL A 224 -14.92 -0.72 -12.91
C VAL A 224 -16.28 -0.98 -13.55
N VAL A 225 -17.24 -1.40 -12.75
CA VAL A 225 -18.60 -1.76 -13.15
C VAL A 225 -19.60 -0.83 -12.46
N THR A 226 -20.77 -0.62 -13.06
CA THR A 226 -21.85 0.15 -12.43
C THR A 226 -22.91 -0.81 -11.89
N LEU A 227 -23.02 -0.93 -10.57
CA LEU A 227 -24.00 -1.77 -9.89
C LEU A 227 -24.85 -0.89 -8.97
N GLY A 228 -26.18 -0.95 -9.13
CA GLY A 228 -27.10 -0.14 -8.32
C GLY A 228 -26.87 1.38 -8.42
N GLY A 229 -26.33 1.86 -9.55
CA GLY A 229 -25.98 3.27 -9.78
C GLY A 229 -24.65 3.72 -9.17
N ALA A 230 -23.88 2.82 -8.55
CA ALA A 230 -22.56 3.10 -8.01
C ALA A 230 -21.46 2.41 -8.82
N GLU A 231 -20.33 3.09 -9.00
CA GLU A 231 -19.11 2.45 -9.53
C GLU A 231 -18.47 1.56 -8.45
N ILE A 232 -18.12 0.34 -8.86
CA ILE A 232 -17.45 -0.66 -8.03
C ILE A 232 -16.27 -1.23 -8.81
N LEU A 233 -15.11 -1.38 -8.18
CA LEU A 233 -13.96 -2.10 -8.72
C LEU A 233 -14.09 -3.59 -8.39
N VAL A 234 -14.23 -4.43 -9.40
CA VAL A 234 -14.24 -5.89 -9.26
C VAL A 234 -12.88 -6.44 -9.68
N CYS A 235 -12.05 -6.80 -8.70
CA CYS A 235 -10.68 -7.29 -8.89
C CYS A 235 -10.68 -8.80 -9.15
N TYR A 236 -9.94 -9.27 -10.15
CA TYR A 236 -9.89 -10.70 -10.49
C TYR A 236 -8.48 -11.22 -10.79
N ASP A 237 -7.45 -10.39 -10.68
CA ASP A 237 -6.05 -10.83 -10.72
C ASP A 237 -5.17 -9.92 -9.84
N LEU A 238 -4.02 -10.45 -9.44
CA LEU A 238 -2.97 -9.75 -8.68
C LEU A 238 -1.64 -9.99 -9.40
N LEU A 239 -1.05 -8.92 -9.91
CA LEU A 239 0.13 -8.99 -10.81
C LEU A 239 1.44 -8.71 -10.08
N TYR A 240 1.34 -8.14 -8.89
CA TYR A 240 2.47 -7.80 -8.04
C TYR A 240 2.00 -7.71 -6.60
N ASP A 241 2.84 -8.17 -5.67
CA ASP A 241 2.56 -8.12 -4.25
C ASP A 241 3.84 -8.10 -3.42
N GLU A 242 3.95 -7.18 -2.46
CA GLU A 242 5.04 -7.07 -1.48
C GLU A 242 6.45 -7.27 -2.06
N GLY A 243 6.73 -6.60 -3.17
CA GLY A 243 8.05 -6.66 -3.78
C GLY A 243 8.27 -7.78 -4.79
N ARG A 244 7.27 -8.62 -5.04
CA ARG A 244 7.35 -9.74 -5.96
C ARG A 244 6.39 -9.57 -7.13
N SER A 245 6.93 -9.66 -8.35
CA SER A 245 6.11 -9.79 -9.56
C SER A 245 5.44 -11.17 -9.57
N LEU A 246 4.14 -11.20 -9.85
CA LEU A 246 3.36 -12.42 -9.99
C LEU A 246 3.00 -12.72 -11.45
N VAL A 247 3.44 -11.91 -12.41
CA VAL A 247 3.09 -12.04 -13.85
C VAL A 247 3.41 -13.43 -14.41
N ASP A 248 4.55 -14.00 -14.00
CA ASP A 248 5.00 -15.33 -14.44
C ASP A 248 4.44 -16.49 -13.59
N GLU A 249 3.73 -16.19 -12.51
CA GLU A 249 3.10 -17.21 -11.67
C GLU A 249 1.86 -17.78 -12.37
N PRO A 250 1.55 -19.08 -12.18
CA PRO A 250 0.28 -19.67 -12.61
C PRO A 250 -0.92 -18.90 -12.04
N PHE A 251 -2.03 -18.87 -12.78
CA PHE A 251 -3.26 -18.19 -12.36
C PHE A 251 -3.72 -18.64 -10.97
N THR A 252 -3.56 -19.91 -10.62
CA THR A 252 -3.86 -20.41 -9.26
C THR A 252 -3.07 -19.71 -8.17
N GLY A 253 -1.77 -19.47 -8.38
CA GLY A 253 -0.91 -18.75 -7.43
C GLY A 253 -1.31 -17.28 -7.29
N ARG A 254 -1.56 -16.60 -8.42
CA ARG A 254 -2.02 -15.20 -8.43
C ARG A 254 -3.39 -15.06 -7.76
N ARG A 255 -4.30 -16.00 -8.04
CA ARG A 255 -5.64 -16.03 -7.47
C ARG A 255 -5.62 -16.22 -5.96
N ALA A 256 -4.84 -17.17 -5.46
CA ALA A 256 -4.70 -17.38 -4.02
C ALA A 256 -4.12 -16.14 -3.32
N ALA A 257 -3.14 -15.47 -3.95
CA ALA A 257 -2.58 -14.23 -3.42
C ALA A 257 -3.61 -13.08 -3.41
N LEU A 258 -4.43 -12.94 -4.45
CA LEU A 258 -5.54 -11.97 -4.49
C LEU A 258 -6.58 -12.24 -3.40
N GLU A 259 -6.96 -13.50 -3.19
CA GLU A 259 -7.93 -13.89 -2.15
C GLU A 259 -7.40 -13.62 -0.74
N ALA A 260 -6.10 -13.81 -0.50
CA ALA A 260 -5.44 -13.50 0.76
C ALA A 260 -5.42 -11.99 1.11
N LEU A 261 -5.73 -11.11 0.15
CA LEU A 261 -5.94 -9.68 0.42
C LEU A 261 -7.31 -9.38 1.04
N GLU A 262 -8.24 -10.33 1.00
CA GLU A 262 -9.60 -10.21 1.57
C GLU A 262 -10.31 -8.91 1.15
N LEU A 263 -10.19 -8.55 -0.14
CA LEU A 263 -10.77 -7.31 -0.65
C LEU A 263 -12.30 -7.36 -0.57
N ALA A 264 -12.84 -6.70 0.45
CA ALA A 264 -14.27 -6.58 0.71
C ALA A 264 -14.58 -5.17 1.23
N GLY A 265 -14.74 -4.22 0.32
CA GLY A 265 -15.09 -2.83 0.64
C GLY A 265 -16.41 -2.40 0.01
N ALA A 266 -16.88 -1.22 0.40
CA ALA A 266 -18.15 -0.68 -0.10
C ALA A 266 -18.17 -0.46 -1.62
N ARG A 267 -17.00 -0.26 -2.24
CA ARG A 267 -16.84 0.01 -3.68
C ARG A 267 -15.77 -0.83 -4.34
N TRP A 268 -15.29 -1.89 -3.69
CA TRP A 268 -14.33 -2.80 -4.29
C TRP A 268 -14.51 -4.20 -3.72
N GLN A 269 -14.30 -5.21 -4.54
CA GLN A 269 -14.37 -6.60 -4.11
C GLN A 269 -13.52 -7.51 -4.99
N THR A 270 -13.08 -8.64 -4.42
CA THR A 270 -12.55 -9.74 -5.23
C THR A 270 -13.70 -10.44 -5.97
N ALA A 271 -13.58 -10.57 -7.29
CA ALA A 271 -14.52 -11.30 -8.13
C ALA A 271 -14.56 -12.77 -7.68
N PRO A 272 -15.73 -13.40 -7.60
CA PRO A 272 -15.81 -14.83 -7.38
C PRO A 272 -15.23 -15.60 -8.57
N SER A 273 -14.61 -16.75 -8.29
CA SER A 273 -13.96 -17.62 -9.29
C SER A 273 -14.28 -19.08 -8.97
N TRP A 274 -14.73 -19.83 -9.96
CA TRP A 274 -15.18 -21.22 -9.78
C TRP A 274 -14.40 -22.18 -10.68
N PRO A 275 -13.43 -22.95 -10.14
CA PRO A 275 -12.71 -23.99 -10.86
C PRO A 275 -13.65 -25.09 -11.39
N GLY A 276 -13.55 -25.45 -12.67
CA GLY A 276 -14.31 -26.56 -13.26
C GLY A 276 -15.79 -26.29 -13.60
N GLU A 277 -16.38 -25.21 -13.10
CA GLU A 277 -17.84 -25.01 -13.07
C GLU A 277 -18.41 -24.27 -14.31
N ALA A 278 -18.04 -24.71 -15.52
CA ALA A 278 -18.43 -24.03 -16.76
C ALA A 278 -19.95 -23.85 -16.92
N GLY A 279 -20.71 -24.92 -16.70
CA GLY A 279 -22.16 -24.96 -16.93
C GLY A 279 -22.95 -24.11 -15.92
N PRO A 280 -22.78 -24.35 -14.60
CA PRO A 280 -23.47 -23.58 -13.56
C PRO A 280 -23.18 -22.09 -13.62
N VAL A 281 -21.92 -21.68 -13.76
CA VAL A 281 -21.54 -20.26 -13.79
C VAL A 281 -22.12 -19.58 -15.04
N ARG A 282 -22.05 -20.23 -16.21
CA ARG A 282 -22.61 -19.66 -17.44
C ARG A 282 -24.13 -19.52 -17.40
N ARG A 283 -24.83 -20.49 -16.81
CA ARG A 283 -26.28 -20.39 -16.57
C ARG A 283 -26.61 -19.23 -15.62
N ALA A 284 -25.87 -19.10 -14.51
CA ALA A 284 -26.06 -18.02 -13.56
C ALA A 284 -25.77 -16.64 -14.20
N ALA A 285 -24.79 -16.56 -15.10
CA ALA A 285 -24.50 -15.35 -15.86
C ALA A 285 -25.71 -14.93 -16.72
N ARG A 286 -26.33 -15.90 -17.43
CA ARG A 286 -27.54 -15.67 -18.23
C ARG A 286 -28.73 -15.22 -17.38
N GLU A 287 -28.96 -15.88 -16.25
CA GLU A 287 -30.05 -15.55 -15.31
C GLU A 287 -29.91 -14.14 -14.73
N GLN A 288 -28.68 -13.63 -14.61
CA GLN A 288 -28.36 -12.27 -14.15
C GLN A 288 -28.27 -11.25 -15.29
N GLY A 289 -28.53 -11.64 -16.54
CA GLY A 289 -28.43 -10.76 -17.71
C GLY A 289 -26.99 -10.34 -18.07
N LEU A 290 -25.98 -11.07 -17.60
CA LEU A 290 -24.57 -10.81 -17.93
C LEU A 290 -24.24 -11.34 -19.32
N SER A 291 -23.29 -10.67 -19.99
CA SER A 291 -22.89 -10.98 -21.37
C SER A 291 -22.29 -12.38 -21.55
N GLY A 292 -21.71 -12.95 -20.49
CA GLY A 292 -21.04 -14.23 -20.55
C GLY A 292 -20.19 -14.52 -19.33
N VAL A 293 -19.23 -15.43 -19.54
CA VAL A 293 -18.21 -15.82 -18.55
C VAL A 293 -16.83 -15.70 -19.17
N VAL A 294 -15.82 -15.51 -18.33
CA VAL A 294 -14.41 -15.62 -18.69
C VAL A 294 -13.87 -16.90 -18.08
N ALA A 295 -13.40 -17.82 -18.93
CA ALA A 295 -12.66 -19.00 -18.51
C ALA A 295 -11.16 -18.68 -18.49
N LYS A 296 -10.52 -18.83 -17.33
CA LYS A 296 -9.09 -18.60 -17.11
C LYS A 296 -8.39 -19.92 -16.85
N ARG A 297 -7.41 -20.28 -17.68
CA ARG A 297 -6.67 -21.54 -17.55
C ARG A 297 -5.81 -21.53 -16.27
N LEU A 298 -5.93 -22.57 -15.44
CA LEU A 298 -5.38 -22.59 -14.08
C LEU A 298 -3.85 -22.50 -14.02
N ASP A 299 -3.16 -23.13 -14.98
CA ASP A 299 -1.70 -23.16 -15.10
C ASP A 299 -1.12 -21.94 -15.86
N SER A 300 -1.97 -21.01 -16.32
CA SER A 300 -1.55 -19.94 -17.23
C SER A 300 -0.91 -18.76 -16.52
N ARG A 301 0.15 -18.24 -17.14
CA ARG A 301 0.76 -16.95 -16.80
C ARG A 301 -0.12 -15.79 -17.23
N TYR A 302 0.20 -14.59 -16.74
CA TYR A 302 -0.41 -13.37 -17.23
C TYR A 302 0.28 -12.91 -18.52
N GLU A 303 -0.50 -12.76 -19.61
CA GLU A 303 0.02 -12.40 -20.94
C GLU A 303 -0.66 -11.10 -21.41
N PRO A 304 0.04 -9.94 -21.40
CA PRO A 304 -0.53 -8.69 -21.87
C PRO A 304 -1.06 -8.78 -23.31
N GLY A 305 -2.26 -8.24 -23.55
CA GLY A 305 -2.95 -8.33 -24.84
C GLY A 305 -3.87 -9.55 -24.93
N THR A 306 -4.31 -9.90 -26.14
CA THR A 306 -5.24 -11.02 -26.34
C THR A 306 -4.56 -12.36 -26.06
N SER A 307 -5.02 -13.07 -25.03
CA SER A 307 -4.46 -14.35 -24.62
C SER A 307 -5.21 -15.54 -25.21
N ARG A 308 -4.51 -16.67 -25.32
CA ARG A 308 -5.09 -17.99 -25.62
C ARG A 308 -5.59 -18.72 -24.37
N SER A 309 -5.22 -18.23 -23.18
CA SER A 309 -5.48 -18.86 -21.89
C SER A 309 -6.69 -18.26 -21.16
N TRP A 310 -7.11 -17.06 -21.56
CA TRP A 310 -8.36 -16.44 -21.12
C TRP A 310 -9.36 -16.50 -22.28
N LEU A 311 -10.54 -17.05 -22.04
CA LEU A 311 -11.56 -17.25 -23.06
C LEU A 311 -12.87 -16.59 -22.64
N PHE A 312 -13.38 -15.67 -23.44
CA PHE A 312 -14.71 -15.11 -23.23
C PHE A 312 -15.73 -16.01 -23.92
N ILE A 313 -16.76 -16.42 -23.18
CA ILE A 313 -17.81 -17.32 -23.65
C ILE A 313 -19.16 -16.64 -23.38
N PRO A 314 -19.93 -16.28 -24.43
CA PRO A 314 -21.25 -15.66 -24.27
C PRO A 314 -22.20 -16.53 -23.45
N SER A 315 -23.11 -15.92 -22.69
CA SER A 315 -24.05 -16.62 -21.78
C SER A 315 -25.12 -17.47 -22.50
#